data_AF-A0A831UKR0-F1
#
_entry.id   AF-A0A831UKR0-F1
#
_cell.length_a   1.000
_cell.length_b   1.000
_cell.length_c   1.000
_cell.angle_alpha   90.00
_cell.angle_beta   90.00
_cell.angle_gamma   90.00
#
_symmetry.space_group_name_H-M   'P 1'
#
loop_
_entity.id
_entity.type
_entity.pdbx_description
1 polymer ?
#
loop_
_entity_poly.entity_id
_entity_poly.type
_entity_poly.pdbx_seq_one_letter_code
_entity_poly.pdbx_strand_id
1 'polypeptide(L)'
;MGEDLLSMLLTMAGPLLGVLLGGLITFLTMSGVERQRWRHERREKFLGLKRDALAASLEWIEPMRNAETRASSLVMSAIRGEIDDEHFLNEFPHLLGDLVRKDLAASQRAVLPDNIHARGLRIVRELDELRFLGAKYCQEARVRSKPMVGFQECSAKLDTIGQQITALDTDLRKAFRGTFDQE
;
A
#
# COMPACT_ATOMS: atom_id res chain seq x y z
N MET A 1 9.35 33.72 -74.04
CA MET A 1 8.26 33.94 -73.05
C MET A 1 8.01 32.75 -72.12
N GLY A 2 8.32 31.50 -72.48
CA GLY A 2 8.11 30.35 -71.58
C GLY A 2 9.16 30.20 -70.47
N GLU A 3 10.41 30.59 -70.72
CA GLU A 3 11.53 30.42 -69.77
C GLU A 3 11.48 31.41 -68.60
N ASP A 4 11.06 32.66 -68.83
CA ASP A 4 10.93 33.67 -67.77
C ASP A 4 9.82 33.31 -66.77
N LEU A 5 8.69 32.77 -67.25
CA LEU A 5 7.57 32.32 -66.43
C LEU A 5 7.95 31.11 -65.55
N LEU A 6 8.74 30.18 -66.08
CA LEU A 6 9.25 29.03 -65.32
C LEU A 6 10.23 29.46 -64.23
N SER A 7 11.13 30.41 -64.53
CA SER A 7 12.07 30.93 -63.52
C SER A 7 11.37 31.69 -62.40
N MET A 8 10.31 32.45 -62.72
CA MET A 8 9.52 33.21 -61.77
C MET A 8 8.66 32.31 -60.87
N LEU A 9 8.09 31.23 -61.44
CA LEU A 9 7.37 30.21 -60.66
C LEU A 9 8.30 29.44 -59.72
N LEU A 10 9.51 29.08 -60.17
CA LEU A 10 10.51 28.40 -59.34
C LEU A 10 11.02 29.28 -58.18
N THR A 11 11.24 30.57 -58.43
CA THR A 11 11.68 31.53 -57.40
C THR A 11 10.60 31.86 -56.38
N MET A 12 9.31 31.80 -56.75
CA MET A 12 8.20 31.94 -55.81
C MET A 12 7.82 30.65 -55.08
N ALA A 13 8.04 29.48 -55.69
CA ALA A 13 7.75 28.18 -55.08
C ALA A 13 8.76 27.78 -53.99
N GLY A 14 10.04 28.15 -54.14
CA GLY A 14 11.10 27.85 -53.16
C GLY A 14 10.81 28.35 -51.74
N PRO A 15 10.44 29.63 -51.55
CA PRO A 15 10.06 30.18 -50.25
C PRO A 15 8.81 29.51 -49.64
N LEU A 16 7.79 29.21 -50.46
CA LEU A 16 6.57 28.53 -50.01
C LEU A 16 6.85 27.10 -49.54
N LEU A 17 7.68 26.36 -50.28
CA LEU A 17 8.16 25.04 -49.86
C LEU A 17 9.00 25.11 -48.59
N GLY A 18 9.85 26.13 -48.45
CA GLY A 18 10.63 26.36 -47.24
C GLY A 18 9.76 26.61 -46.00
N VAL A 19 8.69 27.40 -46.12
CA VAL A 19 7.73 27.66 -45.04
C VAL A 19 6.92 26.41 -44.70
N LEU A 20 6.49 25.62 -45.70
CA LEU A 20 5.77 24.37 -45.47
C LEU A 20 6.65 23.32 -44.78
N LEU A 21 7.89 23.14 -45.24
CA LEU A 21 8.85 22.22 -44.62
C LEU A 21 9.25 22.67 -43.22
N GLY A 22 9.52 23.98 -43.04
CA GLY A 22 9.81 24.57 -41.73
C GLY A 22 8.65 24.37 -40.75
N GLY A 23 7.42 24.70 -41.18
CA GLY A 23 6.21 24.52 -40.38
C GLY A 23 5.93 23.06 -40.00
N LEU A 24 6.16 22.11 -40.93
CA LEU A 24 6.01 20.69 -40.65
C LEU A 24 7.04 20.19 -39.62
N ILE A 25 8.31 20.61 -39.76
CA ILE A 25 9.37 20.24 -38.80
C ILE A 25 9.06 20.82 -37.41
N THR A 26 8.64 22.09 -37.33
CA THR A 26 8.22 22.71 -36.07
C THR A 26 7.01 22.00 -35.45
N PHE A 27 6.01 21.64 -36.26
CA PHE A 27 4.83 20.91 -35.78
C PHE A 27 5.19 19.52 -35.24
N LEU A 28 6.04 18.76 -35.94
CA LEU A 28 6.47 17.43 -35.51
C LEU A 28 7.34 17.48 -34.24
N THR A 29 8.26 18.45 -34.15
CA THR A 29 9.09 18.65 -32.95
C THR A 29 8.24 19.07 -31.76
N MET A 30 7.32 20.02 -31.94
CA MET A 30 6.41 20.45 -30.87
C MET A 30 5.49 19.33 -30.40
N SER A 31 4.93 18.54 -31.32
CA SER A 31 4.13 17.35 -31.01
C SER A 31 4.93 16.30 -30.23
N GLY A 32 6.22 16.11 -30.57
CA GLY A 32 7.11 15.21 -29.85
C GLY A 32 7.39 15.66 -28.42
N VAL A 33 7.69 16.96 -28.25
CA VAL A 33 7.92 17.58 -26.94
C VAL A 33 6.67 17.53 -26.07
N GLU A 34 5.49 17.84 -26.61
CA GLU A 34 4.22 17.74 -25.88
C GLU A 34 3.93 16.31 -25.43
N ARG A 35 4.13 15.32 -26.29
CA ARG A 35 3.98 13.91 -25.91
C ARG A 35 4.97 13.50 -24.83
N GLN A 36 6.20 13.98 -24.88
CA GLN A 36 7.21 13.68 -23.86
C GLN A 36 6.83 14.32 -22.52
N ARG A 37 6.42 15.60 -22.52
CA ARG A 37 5.93 16.30 -21.32
C ARG A 37 4.74 15.58 -20.71
N TRP A 38 3.75 15.22 -21.51
CA TRP A 38 2.57 14.52 -21.02
C TRP A 38 2.89 13.13 -20.44
N ARG A 39 3.83 12.39 -21.04
CA ARG A 39 4.32 11.12 -20.46
C ARG A 39 5.02 11.35 -19.13
N HIS A 40 5.82 12.41 -19.03
CA HIS A 40 6.52 12.77 -17.80
C HIS A 40 5.53 13.16 -16.69
N GLU A 41 4.60 14.06 -16.97
CA GLU A 41 3.53 14.46 -16.04
C GLU A 41 2.68 13.26 -15.57
N ARG A 42 2.35 12.34 -16.48
CA ARG A 42 1.62 11.11 -16.09
C ARG A 42 2.44 10.24 -15.17
N ARG A 43 3.75 10.09 -15.43
CA ARG A 43 4.65 9.32 -14.58
C ARG A 43 4.79 9.95 -13.21
N GLU A 44 4.97 11.28 -13.14
CA GLU A 44 5.03 12.01 -11.87
C GLU A 44 3.73 11.90 -11.07
N LYS A 45 2.56 12.08 -11.72
CA LYS A 45 1.26 11.90 -11.06
C LYS A 45 1.08 10.48 -10.53
N PHE A 46 1.49 9.47 -11.30
CA PHE A 46 1.44 8.08 -10.85
C PHE A 46 2.37 7.82 -9.66
N LEU A 47 3.60 8.33 -9.70
CA LEU A 47 4.56 8.21 -8.60
C LEU A 47 4.08 8.96 -7.35
N GLY A 48 3.48 10.14 -7.50
CA GLY A 48 2.85 10.89 -6.42
C GLY A 48 1.72 10.09 -5.78
N LEU A 49 0.76 9.59 -6.57
CA LEU A 49 -0.33 8.75 -6.06
C LEU A 49 0.19 7.49 -5.35
N LYS A 50 1.24 6.87 -5.88
CA LYS A 50 1.89 5.70 -5.27
C LYS A 50 2.56 6.05 -3.94
N ARG A 51 3.24 7.19 -3.84
CA ARG A 51 3.82 7.69 -2.58
C ARG A 51 2.74 7.92 -1.53
N ASP A 52 1.67 8.59 -1.91
CA ASP A 52 0.55 8.88 -1.01
C ASP A 52 -0.12 7.59 -0.53
N ALA A 53 -0.32 6.63 -1.43
CA ALA A 53 -0.87 5.32 -1.07
C ALA A 53 0.04 4.56 -0.10
N LEU A 54 1.36 4.53 -0.35
CA LEU A 54 2.33 3.87 0.52
C LEU A 54 2.46 4.56 1.88
N ALA A 55 2.42 5.90 1.92
CA ALA A 55 2.42 6.68 3.15
C ALA A 55 1.18 6.40 3.99
N ALA A 56 0.00 6.39 3.36
CA ALA A 56 -1.24 6.05 4.05
C ALA A 56 -1.25 4.58 4.52
N SER A 57 -0.70 3.64 3.76
CA SER A 57 -0.53 2.24 4.23
C SER A 57 0.44 2.10 5.40
N LEU A 58 1.48 2.93 5.50
CA LEU A 58 2.40 2.91 6.65
C LEU A 58 1.67 3.26 7.95
N GLU A 59 0.60 4.05 7.88
CA GLU A 59 -0.23 4.35 9.04
C GLU A 59 -1.01 3.16 9.60
N TRP A 60 -1.09 2.04 8.88
CA TRP A 60 -1.70 0.80 9.39
C TRP A 60 -0.82 0.07 10.39
N ILE A 61 0.50 0.30 10.35
CA ILE A 61 1.48 -0.43 11.16
C ILE A 61 1.26 -0.16 12.65
N GLU A 62 1.01 1.09 13.04
CA GLU A 62 0.83 1.46 14.44
C GLU A 62 -0.42 0.80 15.06
N PRO A 63 -1.63 0.89 14.48
CA PRO A 63 -2.79 0.13 14.95
C PRO A 63 -2.53 -1.38 15.06
N MET A 64 -1.83 -1.97 14.07
CA MET A 64 -1.48 -3.40 14.11
C MET A 64 -0.57 -3.74 15.28
N ARG A 65 0.46 -2.92 15.55
CA ARG A 65 1.36 -3.10 16.70
C ARG A 65 0.64 -2.94 18.03
N ASN A 66 -0.18 -1.90 18.15
CA ASN A 66 -0.95 -1.66 19.37
C ASN A 66 -1.94 -2.81 19.65
N ALA A 67 -2.60 -3.31 18.61
CA ALA A 67 -3.48 -4.48 18.71
C ALA A 67 -2.70 -5.74 19.10
N GLU A 68 -1.55 -6.01 18.49
CA GLU A 68 -0.70 -7.17 18.82
C GLU A 68 -0.21 -7.12 20.27
N THR A 69 0.29 -5.97 20.72
CA THR A 69 0.76 -5.79 22.10
C THR A 69 -0.38 -5.94 23.11
N ARG A 70 -1.55 -5.35 22.84
CA ARG A 70 -2.73 -5.49 23.73
C ARG A 70 -3.25 -6.92 23.75
N ALA A 71 -3.34 -7.57 22.59
CA ALA A 71 -3.75 -8.97 22.48
C ALA A 71 -2.78 -9.88 23.25
N SER A 72 -1.47 -9.65 23.15
CA SER A 72 -0.45 -10.38 23.90
C SER A 72 -0.69 -10.30 25.41
N SER A 73 -0.87 -9.08 25.94
CA SER A 73 -1.15 -8.88 27.37
C SER A 73 -2.44 -9.59 27.81
N LEU A 74 -3.53 -9.42 27.07
CA LEU A 74 -4.82 -10.02 27.41
C LEU A 74 -4.80 -11.54 27.37
N VAL A 75 -4.16 -12.12 26.35
CA VAL A 75 -4.02 -13.58 26.22
C VAL A 75 -3.22 -14.14 27.39
N MET A 76 -2.15 -13.46 27.82
CA MET A 76 -1.36 -13.89 28.97
C MET A 76 -2.16 -13.85 30.28
N SER A 77 -2.90 -12.77 30.53
CA SER A 77 -3.76 -12.67 31.71
C SER A 77 -4.88 -13.72 31.69
N ALA A 78 -5.48 -13.97 30.53
CA ALA A 78 -6.53 -14.98 30.37
C ALA A 78 -6.01 -16.41 30.64
N ILE A 79 -4.85 -16.76 30.08
CA ILE A 79 -4.23 -18.09 30.26
C ILE A 79 -3.77 -18.33 31.71
N ARG A 80 -3.42 -17.27 32.43
CA ARG A 80 -3.10 -17.32 33.87
C ARG A 80 -4.33 -17.37 34.76
N GLY A 81 -5.53 -17.14 34.19
CA GLY A 81 -6.78 -17.05 34.94
C GLY A 81 -6.91 -15.76 35.76
N GLU A 82 -6.18 -14.70 35.39
CA GLU A 82 -6.26 -13.37 36.02
C GLU A 82 -7.53 -12.62 35.60
N ILE A 83 -8.07 -12.95 34.42
CA ILE A 83 -9.31 -12.39 33.87
C ILE A 83 -10.23 -13.52 33.40
N ASP A 84 -11.53 -13.25 33.35
CA ASP A 84 -12.53 -14.17 32.82
C ASP A 84 -12.71 -14.02 31.29
N ASP A 85 -13.49 -14.94 30.73
CA ASP A 85 -13.78 -15.02 29.30
C ASP A 85 -14.57 -13.82 28.79
N GLU A 86 -15.50 -13.29 29.59
CA GLU A 86 -16.30 -12.12 29.24
C GLU A 86 -15.42 -10.86 29.17
N HIS A 87 -14.59 -10.62 30.18
CA HIS A 87 -13.63 -9.52 30.19
C HIS A 87 -12.64 -9.64 29.03
N PHE A 88 -12.10 -10.84 28.78
CA PHE A 88 -11.20 -11.08 27.66
C PHE A 88 -11.85 -10.74 26.31
N LEU A 89 -13.08 -11.21 26.06
CA LEU A 89 -13.76 -10.98 24.79
C LEU A 89 -14.18 -9.54 24.55
N ASN A 90 -14.49 -8.80 25.62
CA ASN A 90 -14.88 -7.39 25.58
C ASN A 90 -13.67 -6.46 25.37
N GLU A 91 -12.54 -6.78 26.00
CA GLU A 91 -11.33 -5.95 25.93
C GLU A 91 -10.43 -6.29 24.73
N PHE A 92 -10.67 -7.43 24.06
CA PHE A 92 -9.86 -7.85 22.93
C PHE A 92 -9.86 -6.79 21.81
N PRO A 93 -8.69 -6.42 21.27
CA PRO A 93 -8.59 -5.33 20.29
C PRO A 93 -9.36 -5.62 19.00
N HIS A 94 -10.13 -4.64 18.53
CA HIS A 94 -10.88 -4.72 17.28
C HIS A 94 -10.11 -4.04 16.13
N LEU A 95 -9.04 -4.71 15.68
CA LEU A 95 -8.13 -4.17 14.67
C LEU A 95 -8.83 -3.80 13.35
N LEU A 96 -9.82 -4.58 12.90
CA LEU A 96 -10.54 -4.26 11.67
C LEU A 96 -11.22 -2.89 11.75
N GLY A 97 -11.88 -2.58 12.87
CA GLY A 97 -12.53 -1.29 13.06
C GLY A 97 -11.55 -0.13 13.10
N ASP A 98 -10.36 -0.33 13.66
CA ASP A 98 -9.30 0.69 13.68
C ASP A 98 -8.72 0.93 12.28
N LEU A 99 -8.54 -0.12 11.48
CA LEU A 99 -8.01 -0.04 10.12
C LEU A 99 -9.00 0.55 9.11
N VAL A 100 -10.31 0.30 9.27
CA VAL A 100 -11.34 0.88 8.38
C VAL A 100 -11.32 2.41 8.41
N ARG A 101 -10.96 3.02 9.55
CA ARG A 101 -10.81 4.47 9.66
C ARG A 101 -9.63 5.03 8.88
N LYS A 102 -8.69 4.17 8.49
CA LYS A 102 -7.49 4.44 7.69
C LYS A 102 -7.57 3.74 6.33
N ASP A 103 -8.78 3.41 5.87
CA ASP A 103 -8.94 2.75 4.57
C ASP A 103 -8.48 3.65 3.43
N LEU A 104 -7.93 3.02 2.41
CA LEU A 104 -7.41 3.71 1.24
C LEU A 104 -8.52 3.93 0.22
N ALA A 105 -8.43 5.05 -0.49
CA ALA A 105 -9.25 5.27 -1.67
C ALA A 105 -8.97 4.20 -2.73
N ALA A 106 -9.97 3.88 -3.57
CA ALA A 106 -9.83 2.87 -4.61
C ALA A 106 -8.65 3.15 -5.57
N SER A 107 -8.41 4.43 -5.88
CA SER A 107 -7.27 4.87 -6.69
C SER A 107 -5.91 4.57 -6.03
N GLN A 108 -5.82 4.70 -4.70
CA GLN A 108 -4.61 4.39 -3.93
C GLN A 108 -4.38 2.87 -3.84
N ARG A 109 -5.45 2.08 -3.65
CA ARG A 109 -5.35 0.62 -3.65
C ARG A 109 -4.82 0.07 -4.97
N ALA A 110 -5.24 0.66 -6.09
CA ALA A 110 -4.84 0.21 -7.43
C ALA A 110 -3.34 0.41 -7.74
N VAL A 111 -2.64 1.26 -6.98
CA VAL A 111 -1.21 1.55 -7.20
C VAL A 111 -0.29 0.87 -6.18
N LEU A 112 -0.87 0.21 -5.17
CA LEU A 112 -0.10 -0.55 -4.19
C LEU A 112 0.36 -1.89 -4.74
N PRO A 113 1.51 -2.41 -4.26
CA PRO A 113 1.89 -3.79 -4.53
C PRO A 113 0.86 -4.78 -3.95
N ASP A 114 0.52 -5.82 -4.72
CA ASP A 114 -0.53 -6.79 -4.38
C ASP A 114 -0.33 -7.48 -3.02
N ASN A 115 0.94 -7.69 -2.63
CA ASN A 115 1.29 -8.36 -1.38
C ASN A 115 0.94 -7.52 -0.13
N ILE A 116 0.85 -6.19 -0.24
CA ILE A 116 0.58 -5.28 0.89
C ILE A 116 -0.81 -5.52 1.45
N HIS A 117 -1.83 -5.44 0.57
CA HIS A 117 -3.22 -5.62 0.99
C HIS A 117 -3.49 -7.05 1.47
N ALA A 118 -2.96 -8.05 0.76
CA ALA A 118 -3.11 -9.45 1.13
C ALA A 118 -2.52 -9.75 2.52
N ARG A 119 -1.34 -9.17 2.83
CA ARG A 119 -0.69 -9.35 4.14
C ARG A 119 -1.42 -8.60 5.25
N GLY A 120 -1.88 -7.37 5.00
CA GLY A 120 -2.70 -6.62 5.96
C GLY A 120 -3.96 -7.39 6.37
N LEU A 121 -4.69 -7.95 5.39
CA LEU A 121 -5.87 -8.78 5.65
C LEU A 121 -5.52 -10.07 6.42
N ARG A 122 -4.37 -10.69 6.12
CA ARG A 122 -3.91 -11.86 6.86
C ARG A 122 -3.67 -11.55 8.34
N ILE A 123 -3.03 -10.41 8.66
CA ILE A 123 -2.79 -9.99 10.05
C ILE A 123 -4.11 -9.84 10.81
N VAL A 124 -5.11 -9.19 10.21
CA VAL A 124 -6.45 -9.05 10.81
C VAL A 124 -7.06 -10.41 11.13
N ARG A 125 -7.04 -11.34 10.17
CA ARG A 125 -7.56 -12.69 10.35
C ARG A 125 -6.82 -13.46 11.43
N GLU A 126 -5.49 -13.39 11.45
CA GLU A 126 -4.68 -14.09 12.46
C GLU A 126 -4.93 -13.55 13.87
N LEU A 127 -5.19 -12.24 14.00
CA LEU A 127 -5.56 -11.61 15.28
C LEU A 127 -6.95 -12.07 15.74
N ASP A 128 -7.92 -12.17 14.83
CA ASP A 128 -9.24 -12.72 15.13
C ASP A 128 -9.15 -14.21 15.52
N GLU A 129 -8.32 -15.00 14.84
CA GLU A 129 -8.04 -16.39 15.21
C GLU A 129 -7.42 -16.49 16.60
N LEU A 130 -6.50 -15.58 16.95
CA LEU A 130 -5.93 -15.48 18.29
C LEU A 130 -7.00 -15.19 19.35
N ARG A 131 -8.00 -14.36 19.04
CA ARG A 131 -9.15 -14.12 19.93
C ARG A 131 -9.87 -15.42 20.27
N PHE A 132 -10.17 -16.25 19.27
CA PHE A 132 -10.84 -17.53 19.48
C PHE A 132 -9.99 -18.49 20.31
N LEU A 133 -8.68 -18.57 20.03
CA LEU A 133 -7.74 -19.39 20.79
C LEU A 133 -7.62 -18.94 22.25
N GLY A 134 -7.49 -17.63 22.48
CA GLY A 134 -7.41 -17.05 23.82
C GLY A 134 -8.67 -17.35 24.65
N ALA A 135 -9.85 -17.18 24.07
CA ALA A 135 -11.12 -17.47 24.75
C ALA A 135 -11.24 -18.97 25.11
N LYS A 136 -10.91 -19.86 24.16
CA LYS A 136 -10.87 -21.32 24.39
C LYS A 136 -9.96 -21.66 25.57
N TYR A 137 -8.72 -21.17 25.56
CA TYR A 137 -7.74 -21.53 26.57
C TYR A 137 -7.98 -20.86 27.93
N CYS A 138 -8.59 -19.67 27.95
CA CYS A 138 -9.13 -19.06 29.16
C CYS A 138 -10.16 -19.97 29.85
N GLN A 139 -11.12 -20.47 29.07
CA GLN A 139 -12.16 -21.37 29.57
C GLN A 139 -11.56 -22.70 30.05
N GLU A 140 -10.63 -23.29 29.30
CA GLU A 140 -9.95 -24.53 29.70
C GLU A 140 -9.13 -24.35 30.98
N ALA A 141 -8.37 -23.26 31.12
CA ALA A 141 -7.56 -22.98 32.30
C ALA A 141 -8.42 -22.91 33.56
N ARG A 142 -9.60 -22.27 33.46
CA ARG A 142 -10.58 -22.14 34.54
C ARG A 142 -11.28 -23.47 34.86
N VAL A 143 -11.81 -24.18 33.86
CA VAL A 143 -12.56 -25.43 34.07
C VAL A 143 -11.67 -26.56 34.58
N ARG A 144 -10.42 -26.62 34.10
CA ARG A 144 -9.48 -27.69 34.44
C ARG A 144 -8.55 -27.32 35.59
N SER A 145 -8.61 -26.09 36.10
CA SER A 145 -7.65 -25.53 37.06
C SER A 145 -6.19 -25.73 36.64
N LYS A 146 -5.93 -25.64 35.32
CA LYS A 146 -4.62 -25.83 34.72
C LYS A 146 -4.18 -24.51 34.06
N PRO A 147 -3.54 -23.61 34.82
CA PRO A 147 -2.98 -22.40 34.22
C PRO A 147 -1.93 -22.79 33.16
N MET A 148 -1.70 -21.90 32.19
CA MET A 148 -0.72 -22.08 31.11
C MET A 148 -1.10 -23.10 30.02
N VAL A 149 -2.29 -23.71 30.08
CA VAL A 149 -2.80 -24.52 28.96
C VAL A 149 -2.99 -23.62 27.73
N GLY A 150 -2.44 -24.02 26.59
CA GLY A 150 -2.49 -23.25 25.35
C GLY A 150 -1.45 -22.14 25.20
N PHE A 151 -0.61 -21.91 26.23
CA PHE A 151 0.44 -20.87 26.19
C PHE A 151 1.34 -20.97 24.96
N GLN A 152 1.83 -22.17 24.63
CA GLN A 152 2.72 -22.38 23.48
C GLN A 152 2.03 -22.04 22.15
N GLU A 153 0.77 -22.45 21.99
CA GLU A 153 0.02 -22.21 20.75
C GLU A 153 -0.31 -20.73 20.57
N CYS A 154 -0.78 -20.07 21.62
CA CYS A 154 -1.04 -18.64 21.62
C CYS A 154 0.24 -17.82 21.38
N SER A 155 1.34 -18.20 22.01
CA SER A 155 2.63 -17.51 21.82
C SER A 155 3.15 -17.67 20.39
N ALA A 156 3.08 -18.88 19.82
CA ALA A 156 3.48 -19.11 18.43
C ALA A 156 2.62 -18.30 17.44
N LYS A 157 1.33 -18.14 17.74
CA LYS A 157 0.42 -17.31 16.94
C LYS A 157 0.78 -15.83 17.03
N LEU A 158 1.05 -15.31 18.22
CA LEU A 158 1.53 -13.94 18.46
C LEU A 158 2.85 -13.67 17.73
N ASP A 159 3.81 -14.59 17.80
CA ASP A 159 5.09 -14.48 17.08
C ASP A 159 4.87 -14.40 15.56
N THR A 160 3.96 -15.22 15.04
CA THR A 160 3.59 -15.20 13.61
C THR A 160 3.02 -13.82 13.22
N ILE A 161 2.06 -13.30 14.00
CA ILE A 161 1.47 -11.97 13.79
C ILE A 161 2.56 -10.89 13.81
N GLY A 162 3.42 -10.91 14.83
CA GLY A 162 4.52 -9.95 14.98
C GLY A 162 5.50 -9.97 13.81
N GLN A 163 5.82 -11.16 13.29
CA GLN A 163 6.64 -11.32 12.07
C GLN A 163 5.93 -10.77 10.83
N GLN A 164 4.63 -11.02 10.66
CA GLN A 164 3.85 -10.48 9.55
C GLN A 164 3.81 -8.95 9.57
N ILE A 165 3.61 -8.33 10.74
CA ILE A 165 3.61 -6.87 10.89
C ILE A 165 5.00 -6.29 10.55
N THR A 166 6.07 -6.92 11.05
CA THR A 166 7.46 -6.50 10.78
C THR A 166 7.80 -6.59 9.30
N ALA A 167 7.40 -7.68 8.64
CA ALA A 167 7.58 -7.84 7.21
C ALA A 167 6.79 -6.80 6.41
N LEU A 168 5.54 -6.52 6.81
CA LEU A 168 4.71 -5.50 6.16
C LEU A 168 5.34 -4.10 6.26
N ASP A 169 5.81 -3.70 7.45
CA ASP A 169 6.49 -2.42 7.66
C ASP A 169 7.75 -2.32 6.80
N THR A 170 8.55 -3.39 6.76
CA THR A 170 9.76 -3.44 5.93
C THR A 170 9.45 -3.32 4.44
N ASP A 171 8.46 -4.07 3.95
CA ASP A 171 8.02 -4.06 2.55
C ASP A 171 7.50 -2.67 2.16
N LEU A 172 6.68 -2.05 3.02
CA LEU A 172 6.14 -0.70 2.79
C LEU A 172 7.24 0.37 2.77
N ARG A 173 8.16 0.37 3.75
CA ARG A 173 9.27 1.33 3.79
C ARG A 173 10.19 1.17 2.58
N LYS A 174 10.48 -0.06 2.18
CA LYS A 174 11.28 -0.35 0.98
C LYS A 174 10.58 0.14 -0.28
N ALA A 175 9.30 -0.15 -0.43
CA ALA A 175 8.51 0.30 -1.57
C ALA A 175 8.42 1.83 -1.61
N PHE A 176 8.26 2.49 -0.46
CA PHE A 176 8.19 3.95 -0.35
C PHE A 176 9.51 4.61 -0.75
N ARG A 177 10.64 4.15 -0.20
CA ARG A 177 11.98 4.66 -0.58
C ARG A 177 12.25 4.48 -2.07
N GLY A 178 11.89 3.33 -2.63
CA GLY A 178 12.03 3.06 -4.06
C GLY A 178 11.21 3.97 -4.99
N THR A 179 10.31 4.82 -4.47
CA THR A 179 9.63 5.85 -5.28
C THR A 179 10.46 7.13 -5.47
N PHE A 180 11.55 7.30 -4.72
CA PHE A 180 12.49 8.42 -4.84
C PHE A 180 13.73 8.01 -5.65
N ASP A 181 14.11 6.74 -5.61
CA ASP A 181 15.26 6.20 -6.37
C ASP A 181 14.97 5.96 -7.87
N GLN A 182 13.80 6.39 -8.38
CA GLN A 182 13.34 6.16 -9.77
C GLN A 182 13.42 7.40 -10.68
N GLU A 183 14.05 8.47 -10.19
CA GLU A 183 14.45 9.65 -10.97
C GLU A 183 15.69 9.35 -11.83
#